data_AF-A0A392QCM1-F1
#
_entry.id   AF-A0A392QCM1-F1
#
_cell.length_a   1.000
_cell.length_b   1.000
_cell.length_c   1.000
_cell.angle_alpha   90.00
_cell.angle_beta   90.00
_cell.angle_gamma   90.00
#
_symmetry.space_group_name_H-M   'P 1'
#
loop_
_entity.id
_entity.type
_entity.pdbx_description
1 polymer ?
#
loop_
_entity_poly.entity_id
_entity_poly.type
_entity_poly.pdbx_seq_one_letter_code
_entity_poly.pdbx_strand_id
1 'polypeptide(L)'
;MATTGEQLPCDADGVCMVCKNKPQETETLNCRTCASLWHVPCLPQVPTTILDWECPDCSTPLLVNDNTVADAVSAPVPVTAPSVAGDLISAIRAIENDASLTDV
;
A
#
# COMPACT_ATOMS: atom_id res chain seq x y z
N MET A 1 6.41 7.90 -21.19
CA MET A 1 6.94 7.62 -19.84
C MET A 1 6.03 8.33 -18.87
N ALA A 2 4.97 7.66 -18.44
CA ALA A 2 4.09 8.18 -17.41
C ALA A 2 4.82 8.00 -16.09
N THR A 3 5.29 9.10 -15.51
CA THR A 3 5.60 9.13 -14.09
C THR A 3 4.31 8.74 -13.37
N THR A 4 4.26 7.52 -12.82
CA THR A 4 3.31 7.21 -11.75
C THR A 4 3.62 8.20 -10.64
N GLY A 5 2.93 9.34 -10.65
CA GLY A 5 2.96 10.27 -9.54
C GLY A 5 2.46 9.52 -8.32
N GLU A 6 3.14 9.71 -7.20
CA GLU A 6 2.75 9.12 -5.92
C GLU A 6 1.28 9.49 -5.65
N GLN A 7 0.44 8.47 -5.55
CA GLN A 7 -0.97 8.62 -5.21
C GLN A 7 -1.05 8.71 -3.69
N LEU A 8 -1.34 9.92 -3.19
CA LEU A 8 -1.38 10.19 -1.76
C LEU A 8 -2.77 10.70 -1.36
N PRO A 9 -3.25 10.30 -0.16
CA PRO A 9 -4.43 10.92 0.42
C PRO A 9 -4.16 12.39 0.76
N CYS A 10 -5.20 13.11 1.14
CA CYS A 10 -5.10 14.41 1.77
C CYS A 10 -4.57 14.23 3.21
N ASP A 11 -3.88 15.25 3.71
CA ASP A 11 -3.40 15.26 5.09
C ASP A 11 -4.54 15.54 6.11
N ALA A 12 -4.18 15.64 7.38
CA ALA A 12 -5.12 15.86 8.47
C ALA A 12 -5.84 17.23 8.40
N ASP A 13 -5.27 18.21 7.70
CA ASP A 13 -5.88 19.53 7.45
C ASP A 13 -6.76 19.53 6.19
N GLY A 14 -6.84 18.37 5.51
CA GLY A 14 -7.56 18.16 4.27
C GLY A 14 -6.81 18.69 3.05
N VAL A 15 -5.51 18.98 3.12
CA VAL A 15 -4.73 19.45 1.96
C VAL A 15 -4.25 18.25 1.16
N CYS A 16 -4.42 18.29 -0.16
CA CYS A 16 -3.95 17.22 -1.03
C CYS A 16 -2.42 17.12 -0.98
N MET A 17 -1.87 15.96 -0.60
CA MET A 17 -0.43 15.80 -0.51
C MET A 17 0.28 15.74 -1.86
N VAL A 18 -0.46 15.56 -2.97
CA VAL A 18 0.08 15.56 -4.34
C VAL A 18 0.21 16.99 -4.88
N CYS A 19 -0.88 17.75 -4.96
CA CYS A 19 -0.89 19.09 -5.56
C CYS A 19 -0.75 20.25 -4.55
N LYS A 20 -0.72 19.95 -3.25
CA LYS A 20 -0.60 20.91 -2.13
C LYS A 20 -1.72 21.95 -2.04
N ASN A 21 -2.85 21.70 -2.70
CA ASN A 21 -4.05 22.54 -2.63
C ASN A 21 -5.09 21.91 -1.72
N LYS A 22 -5.90 22.74 -1.07
CA LYS A 22 -7.07 22.29 -0.33
C LYS A 22 -8.21 22.04 -1.34
N PRO A 23 -8.65 20.78 -1.51
CA PRO A 23 -9.70 20.40 -2.44
C PRO A 23 -11.07 20.93 -1.98
N GLN A 24 -11.98 21.12 -2.92
CA GLN A 24 -13.40 21.33 -2.57
C GLN A 24 -14.03 20.00 -2.14
N GLU A 25 -15.07 20.04 -1.30
CA GLU A 25 -15.76 18.81 -0.87
C GLU A 25 -16.27 17.98 -2.06
N THR A 26 -16.71 18.63 -3.14
CA THR A 26 -17.16 17.98 -4.38
C THR A 26 -16.03 17.32 -5.18
N GLU A 27 -14.78 17.67 -4.91
CA GLU A 27 -13.59 17.12 -5.55
C GLU A 27 -12.89 16.10 -4.65
N THR A 28 -13.53 15.70 -3.55
CA THR A 28 -12.97 14.71 -2.61
C THR A 28 -13.74 13.40 -2.61
N LEU A 29 -13.01 12.33 -2.31
CA LEU A 29 -13.56 10.99 -2.09
C LEU A 29 -13.01 10.42 -0.79
N ASN A 30 -13.87 9.75 -0.03
CA ASN A 30 -13.45 8.97 1.12
C ASN A 30 -13.32 7.51 0.70
N CYS A 31 -12.17 6.91 1.04
CA CYS A 31 -12.03 5.47 0.91
C CYS A 31 -13.01 4.78 1.87
N ARG A 32 -13.83 3.87 1.37
CA ARG A 32 -14.79 3.11 2.19
C ARG A 32 -14.12 2.26 3.29
N THR A 33 -12.87 1.84 3.06
CA THR A 33 -12.16 0.90 3.94
C THR A 33 -11.33 1.61 5.00
N CYS A 34 -10.53 2.60 4.62
CA CYS A 34 -9.64 3.30 5.56
C CYS A 34 -10.11 4.72 5.95
N ALA A 35 -11.23 5.19 5.40
CA ALA A 35 -11.79 6.53 5.59
C ALA A 35 -10.91 7.70 5.14
N SER A 36 -9.69 7.47 4.64
CA SER A 36 -8.80 8.49 4.10
C SER A 36 -9.47 9.30 2.99
N LEU A 37 -9.23 10.62 2.99
CA LEU A 37 -9.76 11.56 2.01
C LEU A 37 -8.80 11.67 0.82
N TRP A 38 -9.33 11.67 -0.40
CA TRP A 38 -8.54 11.69 -1.63
C TRP A 38 -9.04 12.78 -2.57
N HIS A 39 -8.11 13.42 -3.27
CA HIS A 39 -8.43 14.48 -4.21
C HIS A 39 -8.65 13.88 -5.61
N VAL A 40 -9.89 13.93 -6.10
CA VAL A 40 -10.33 13.30 -7.36
C VAL A 40 -9.47 13.67 -8.57
N PRO A 41 -9.13 14.96 -8.81
CA PRO A 41 -8.33 15.35 -9.97
C PRO A 41 -6.88 14.85 -9.93
N CYS A 42 -6.39 14.46 -8.74
CA CYS A 42 -5.04 13.90 -8.56
C CYS A 42 -5.02 12.37 -8.66
N LEU A 43 -6.17 11.71 -8.79
CA LEU A 43 -6.25 10.28 -9.04
C LEU A 43 -5.95 9.98 -10.51
N PRO A 44 -5.23 8.90 -10.82
CA PRO A 44 -4.90 8.53 -12.20
C PRO A 44 -6.11 8.06 -13.00
N GLN A 45 -7.13 7.54 -12.31
CA GLN A 45 -8.38 7.13 -12.90
C GLN A 45 -9.52 7.66 -12.03
N VAL A 46 -10.43 8.39 -12.67
CA VAL A 46 -11.64 8.89 -12.01
C VAL A 46 -12.56 7.69 -11.77
N PRO A 47 -12.93 7.41 -10.51
CA PRO A 47 -13.83 6.31 -10.23
C PRO A 47 -15.22 6.59 -10.78
N THR A 48 -15.83 5.56 -11.34
CA THR A 48 -17.18 5.61 -11.91
C THR A 48 -18.29 5.59 -10.86
N THR A 49 -17.99 5.09 -9.65
CA THR A 49 -18.93 5.05 -8.52
C THR A 49 -18.29 5.64 -7.28
N ILE A 50 -19.02 6.53 -6.60
CA ILE A 50 -18.54 7.26 -5.42
C ILE A 50 -18.82 6.50 -4.12
N LEU A 51 -19.92 5.73 -4.07
CA LEU A 51 -20.40 5.08 -2.84
C LEU A 51 -19.52 3.90 -2.37
N ASP A 52 -18.98 3.13 -3.31
CA ASP A 52 -18.22 1.92 -3.04
C ASP A 52 -16.73 2.07 -3.42
N TRP A 53 -16.26 3.32 -3.47
CA TRP A 53 -14.89 3.59 -3.89
C TRP A 53 -13.88 3.17 -2.81
N GLU A 54 -12.83 2.49 -3.25
CA GLU A 54 -11.70 2.08 -2.45
C GLU A 54 -10.43 2.75 -3.00
N CYS A 55 -9.55 3.20 -2.12
CA CYS A 55 -8.30 3.82 -2.54
C CYS A 55 -7.32 2.77 -3.11
N PRO A 56 -6.27 3.19 -3.82
CA PRO A 56 -5.27 2.28 -4.37
C PRO A 56 -4.68 1.33 -3.32
N ASP A 57 -4.43 1.81 -2.10
CA ASP A 57 -3.90 1.00 -1.00
C ASP A 57 -4.88 -0.04 -0.44
N CYS A 58 -6.19 0.19 -0.59
CA CYS A 58 -7.23 -0.74 -0.13
C CYS A 58 -7.76 -1.64 -1.26
N SER A 59 -7.64 -1.20 -2.51
CA SER A 59 -8.11 -1.91 -3.71
C SER A 59 -7.10 -2.93 -4.21
N THR A 60 -5.83 -2.86 -3.79
CA THR A 60 -4.86 -3.89 -4.14
C THR A 60 -5.34 -5.21 -3.56
N PRO A 61 -5.68 -6.22 -4.40
CA PRO A 61 -5.96 -7.54 -3.88
C PRO A 61 -4.70 -7.95 -3.13
N LEU A 62 -4.83 -8.20 -1.83
CA LEU A 62 -3.78 -8.84 -1.07
C LEU A 62 -3.45 -10.09 -1.87
N LEU A 63 -2.26 -10.14 -2.44
CA LEU A 63 -1.72 -11.36 -3.03
C LEU A 63 -1.53 -12.28 -1.83
N VAL A 64 -2.63 -12.89 -1.38
CA VAL A 64 -2.61 -13.99 -0.44
C VAL A 64 -1.66 -14.98 -1.08
N ASN A 65 -0.56 -15.15 -0.39
CA ASN A 65 0.56 -15.98 -0.75
C ASN A 65 0.12 -17.43 -0.60
N ASP A 66 -0.74 -17.86 -1.52
CA ASP A 66 -0.91 -19.26 -1.87
C ASP A 66 -0.38 -19.40 -3.30
N ASN A 67 0.95 -19.36 -3.44
CA ASN A 67 1.78 -19.88 -4.54
C ASN A 67 1.32 -19.84 -6.02
N THR A 68 0.30 -19.11 -6.43
CA THR A 68 -0.14 -19.07 -7.83
C THR A 68 0.30 -17.77 -8.48
N VAL A 69 1.48 -17.84 -9.09
CA VAL A 69 1.92 -16.91 -10.13
C VAL A 69 0.90 -16.89 -11.28
N ALA A 70 0.10 -15.84 -11.35
CA ALA A 70 -0.72 -15.54 -12.52
C ALA A 70 -0.51 -14.07 -12.92
N ASP A 71 0.59 -13.90 -13.66
CA ASP A 71 0.77 -12.99 -14.80
C ASP A 71 0.33 -11.51 -14.70
N ALA A 72 1.35 -10.65 -14.52
CA ALA A 72 1.39 -9.33 -15.14
C ALA A 72 2.83 -9.00 -15.58
N VAL A 73 3.27 -9.68 -16.64
CA VAL A 73 4.19 -9.23 -17.72
C VAL A 73 5.26 -8.15 -17.37
N SER A 74 6.48 -8.59 -17.04
CA SER A 74 7.67 -8.45 -17.93
C SER A 74 9.00 -8.74 -17.21
N ALA A 75 9.82 -9.55 -17.88
CA ALA A 75 11.21 -9.94 -17.63
C ALA A 75 11.45 -11.21 -16.75
N PRO A 76 12.14 -12.24 -17.29
CA PRO A 76 12.60 -13.37 -16.49
C PRO A 76 13.84 -12.93 -15.70
N VAL A 77 13.65 -12.53 -14.45
CA VAL A 77 14.74 -12.51 -13.49
C VAL A 77 14.85 -13.93 -12.90
N PRO A 78 16.00 -14.62 -13.00
CA PRO A 78 16.19 -15.86 -12.28
C PRO A 78 16.38 -15.50 -10.80
N VAL A 79 15.28 -15.40 -10.07
CA VAL A 79 15.33 -15.26 -8.60
C VAL A 79 15.54 -16.64 -8.01
N THR A 80 16.79 -17.08 -7.99
CA THR A 80 17.27 -17.97 -6.95
C THR A 80 17.30 -17.16 -5.65
N ALA A 81 16.14 -16.85 -5.09
CA ALA A 81 16.07 -16.26 -3.77
C ALA A 81 16.26 -17.40 -2.74
N PRO A 82 17.27 -17.34 -1.87
CA PRO A 82 17.29 -18.19 -0.68
C PRO A 82 16.01 -17.91 0.11
N SER A 83 15.46 -18.92 0.76
CA SER A 83 14.24 -18.87 1.56
C SER A 83 14.39 -17.93 2.77
N VAL A 84 14.33 -16.61 2.52
CA VAL A 84 14.47 -15.51 3.49
C VAL A 84 13.47 -15.65 4.65
N ALA A 85 12.32 -16.28 4.40
CA ALA A 85 11.30 -16.54 5.40
C ALA A 85 11.78 -17.48 6.53
N GLY A 86 12.57 -18.51 6.21
CA GLY A 86 13.08 -19.44 7.21
C GLY A 86 14.14 -18.80 8.11
N ASP A 87 14.98 -17.96 7.53
CA ASP A 87 16.05 -17.24 8.22
C ASP A 87 15.48 -16.21 9.21
N LEU A 88 14.44 -15.46 8.79
CA LEU A 88 13.75 -14.51 9.65
C LEU A 88 13.12 -15.18 10.88
N ILE A 89 12.44 -16.31 10.70
CA ILE A 89 11.79 -17.03 11.81
C ILE A 89 12.85 -17.58 12.79
N SER A 90 14.00 -18.02 12.27
CA SER A 90 15.13 -18.49 13.08
C SER A 90 15.74 -17.35 13.91
N ALA A 91 15.91 -16.17 13.30
CA ALA A 91 16.43 -14.98 13.98
C ALA A 91 15.48 -14.49 15.09
N ILE A 92 14.16 -14.47 14.84
CA ILE A 92 13.17 -14.09 15.85
C ILE A 92 13.22 -15.04 17.06
N ARG A 93 13.25 -16.35 16.83
CA ARG A 93 13.32 -17.36 17.91
C ARG A 93 14.62 -17.26 18.72
N ALA A 94 15.73 -16.91 18.08
CA ALA A 94 17.00 -16.68 18.76
C ALA A 94 16.92 -15.50 19.74
N ILE A 95 16.23 -14.42 19.35
CA ILE A 95 15.99 -13.26 20.21
C ILE A 95 15.06 -13.61 21.38
N GLU A 96 13.97 -14.34 21.13
CA GLU A 96 13.01 -14.74 22.18
C GLU A 96 13.62 -15.65 23.25
N ASN A 97 14.60 -16.48 22.87
CA ASN A 97 15.28 -17.40 23.79
C ASN A 97 16.52 -16.79 24.46
N ASP A 98 16.87 -15.53 24.15
CA ASP A 98 18.03 -14.89 24.74
C ASP A 98 17.74 -14.41 26.17
N ALA A 99 18.17 -15.20 27.15
CA ALA A 99 18.03 -14.90 28.57
C ALA A 99 18.82 -13.65 29.03
N SER A 100 19.77 -13.16 28.22
CA SER A 100 20.52 -11.92 28.51
C SER A 100 19.72 -10.65 28.22
N LEU A 101 18.57 -10.76 27.53
CA LEU A 101 17.65 -9.65 27.28
C LEU A 101 16.63 -9.43 28.41
N THR A 102 16.85 -10.05 29.58
CA THR A 102 16.06 -9.77 30.78
C THR A 102 16.62 -8.53 31.49
N ASP A 103 15.75 -7.55 31.75
CA ASP A 103 16.09 -6.33 32.50
C ASP A 103 16.37 -6.71 33.97
N VAL A 104 17.59 -6.43 34.46
CA VAL A 104 18.05 -6.75 35.82
C VAL A 104 17.78 -5.63 36.81
#